data_AF-A0A382B6P5-F1
#
_entry.id   AF-A0A382B6P5-F1
#
_cell.length_a   1.000
_cell.length_b   1.000
_cell.length_c   1.000
_cell.angle_alpha   90.00
_cell.angle_beta   90.00
_cell.angle_gamma   90.00
#
_symmetry.space_group_name_H-M   'P 1'
#
loop_
_entity.id
_entity.type
_entity.pdbx_description
1 polymer ?
#
loop_
_entity_poly.entity_id
_entity_poly.type
_entity_poly.pdbx_seq_one_letter_code
_entity_poly.pdbx_strand_id
1 'polypeptide(L)'
;MLSNKSQYILSKIGIPLYKEAKGLTLDHEMPVHFFQKDNILTLHANPVEEYNQKEQNLLEAIINSISSNSRESFTGQLVCHQGKQALLSKKVDSSNDLKITIAFLNVERFSFDIDYIQSPSLLDMIKDTELKKNLWSKLKPFQKD
;
A
#
# COMPACT_ATOMS: atom_id res chain seq x y z
N MET A 1 -4.35 44.07 1.29
CA MET A 1 -5.64 43.89 1.98
C MET A 1 -6.69 44.71 1.25
N LEU A 2 -7.89 44.17 1.03
CA LEU A 2 -8.98 44.90 0.35
C LEU A 2 -9.53 46.01 1.26
N SER A 3 -9.96 47.13 0.66
CA SER A 3 -10.60 48.23 1.40
C SER A 3 -11.97 47.81 1.96
N ASN A 4 -12.43 48.42 3.05
CA ASN A 4 -13.73 48.13 3.67
C ASN A 4 -14.91 48.31 2.69
N LYS A 5 -14.81 49.30 1.78
CA LYS A 5 -15.81 49.50 0.73
C LYS A 5 -15.82 48.35 -0.27
N SER A 6 -14.64 47.91 -0.70
CA SER A 6 -14.50 46.77 -1.62
C SER A 6 -15.04 45.48 -1.00
N GLN A 7 -14.76 45.23 0.29
CA GLN A 7 -15.27 44.07 1.01
C GLN A 7 -16.80 44.08 1.10
N TYR A 8 -17.38 45.24 1.42
CA TYR A 8 -18.83 45.40 1.49
C TYR A 8 -19.53 45.16 0.14
N ILE A 9 -18.95 45.65 -0.95
CA ILE A 9 -19.52 45.44 -2.30
C ILE A 9 -19.51 43.95 -2.65
N LEU A 10 -18.38 43.27 -2.46
CA LEU A 10 -18.22 41.85 -2.78
C LEU A 10 -19.20 40.96 -1.99
N SER A 11 -19.44 41.24 -0.70
CA SER A 11 -20.40 40.48 0.10
C SER A 11 -21.85 40.69 -0.37
N LYS A 12 -22.20 41.89 -0.84
CA LYS A 12 -23.55 42.21 -1.35
C LYS A 12 -23.86 41.56 -2.70
N ILE A 13 -22.85 41.31 -3.52
CA ILE A 13 -23.00 40.62 -4.82
C ILE A 13 -22.79 39.10 -4.71
N GLY A 14 -22.72 38.56 -3.49
CA GLY A 14 -22.63 37.12 -3.24
C GLY A 14 -21.26 36.51 -3.50
N ILE A 15 -20.20 37.33 -3.61
CA ILE A 15 -18.82 36.84 -3.75
C ILE A 15 -18.25 36.62 -2.34
N PRO A 16 -17.90 35.38 -1.95
CA PRO A 16 -17.31 35.12 -0.65
C PRO A 16 -15.97 35.83 -0.50
N LEU A 17 -15.85 36.63 0.58
CA LEU A 17 -14.64 37.39 0.91
C LEU A 17 -13.50 36.52 1.43
N TYR A 18 -13.86 35.35 1.95
CA TYR A 18 -12.98 34.28 2.38
C TYR A 18 -13.58 32.99 1.81
N LYS A 19 -12.72 32.13 1.27
CA LYS A 19 -13.02 30.70 1.25
C LYS A 19 -12.52 30.17 2.59
N GLU A 20 -13.24 29.24 3.21
CA GLU A 20 -12.59 28.39 4.19
C GLU A 20 -11.31 27.87 3.55
N ALA A 21 -10.17 28.17 4.15
CA ALA A 21 -9.02 27.34 3.91
C ALA A 21 -9.45 25.96 4.41
N LYS A 22 -9.84 25.08 3.48
CA LYS A 22 -9.71 23.64 3.70
C LYS A 22 -8.21 23.37 3.76
N GLY A 23 -7.60 23.86 4.84
CA GLY A 23 -6.20 23.79 5.21
C GLY A 23 -6.07 22.54 6.07
N LEU A 24 -5.64 21.44 5.48
CA LEU A 24 -4.22 21.08 5.46
C LEU A 24 -3.73 20.49 6.79
N THR A 25 -4.51 19.60 7.39
CA THR A 25 -3.95 18.33 7.83
C THR A 25 -4.34 17.29 6.79
N LEU A 26 -3.65 17.29 5.64
CA LEU A 26 -3.56 16.04 4.88
C LEU A 26 -2.62 15.15 5.69
N ASP A 27 -3.12 14.64 6.83
CA ASP A 27 -2.81 13.29 7.22
C ASP A 27 -3.29 12.48 6.00
N HIS A 28 -2.39 12.26 5.04
CA HIS A 28 -2.64 11.40 3.90
C HIS A 28 -2.75 9.99 4.48
N GLU A 29 -3.94 9.71 5.01
CA GLU A 29 -4.36 8.40 5.42
C GLU A 29 -4.56 7.57 4.17
N MET A 30 -3.88 6.44 4.14
CA MET A 30 -4.04 5.48 3.06
C MET A 30 -4.32 4.12 3.66
N PRO A 31 -5.44 3.48 3.29
CA PRO A 31 -5.65 2.09 3.65
C PRO A 31 -4.56 1.25 2.97
N VAL A 32 -3.90 0.42 3.76
CA VAL A 32 -3.02 -0.63 3.27
C VAL A 32 -3.68 -1.95 3.58
N HIS A 33 -3.91 -2.73 2.54
CA HIS A 33 -4.41 -4.08 2.65
C HIS A 33 -3.23 -5.02 2.71
N PHE A 34 -3.34 -6.07 3.51
CA PHE A 34 -2.31 -7.10 3.57
C PHE A 34 -2.91 -8.47 3.34
N PHE A 35 -2.10 -9.32 2.73
CA PHE A 35 -2.36 -10.73 2.53
C PHE A 35 -1.14 -11.50 3.04
N GLN A 36 -1.37 -12.47 3.90
CA GLN A 36 -0.34 -13.31 4.47
C GLN A 36 -0.66 -14.77 4.15
N LYS A 37 0.32 -15.50 3.64
CA LYS A 37 0.23 -16.95 3.43
C LYS A 37 1.56 -17.57 3.80
N ASP A 38 1.52 -18.57 4.67
CA ASP A 38 2.73 -19.16 5.26
C ASP A 38 3.57 -18.07 5.98
N ASN A 39 4.85 -17.93 5.63
CA ASN A 39 5.74 -16.91 6.23
C ASN A 39 5.93 -15.70 5.30
N ILE A 40 4.99 -15.46 4.38
CA ILE A 40 5.07 -14.42 3.35
C ILE A 40 3.95 -13.42 3.58
N LEU A 41 4.31 -12.15 3.70
CA LEU A 41 3.39 -11.02 3.80
C LEU A 41 3.44 -10.19 2.51
N THR A 42 2.28 -9.84 1.96
CA THR A 42 2.17 -8.96 0.80
C THR A 42 1.29 -7.76 1.14
N LEU A 43 1.75 -6.56 0.76
CA LEU A 43 1.05 -5.30 1.00
C LEU A 43 0.48 -4.76 -0.31
N HIS A 44 -0.73 -4.20 -0.23
CA HIS A 44 -1.55 -3.85 -1.38
C HIS A 44 -2.33 -2.55 -1.16
N ALA A 45 -2.59 -1.83 -2.26
CA ALA A 45 -3.47 -0.66 -2.25
C ALA A 45 -4.96 -1.04 -2.17
N ASN A 46 -5.32 -2.21 -2.72
CA ASN A 46 -6.69 -2.75 -2.72
C ASN A 46 -6.68 -4.16 -2.09
N PRO A 47 -7.82 -4.66 -1.59
CA PRO A 47 -7.97 -6.07 -1.22
C PRO A 47 -7.60 -7.00 -2.38
N VAL A 48 -7.05 -8.18 -2.07
CA VAL A 48 -6.66 -9.16 -3.10
C VAL A 48 -7.88 -9.69 -3.86
N GLU A 49 -9.04 -9.73 -3.19
CA GLU A 49 -10.32 -10.15 -3.72
C GLU A 49 -10.81 -9.25 -4.86
N GLU A 50 -10.36 -7.99 -4.90
CA GLU A 50 -10.72 -7.01 -5.94
C GLU A 50 -9.80 -7.08 -7.17
N TYR A 51 -8.69 -7.81 -7.10
CA TYR A 51 -7.81 -7.99 -8.25
C TYR A 51 -8.45 -8.82 -9.35
N ASN A 52 -8.09 -8.53 -10.60
CA ASN A 52 -8.53 -9.36 -11.72
C ASN A 52 -7.81 -10.72 -11.71
N GLN A 53 -8.35 -11.69 -12.46
CA GLN A 53 -7.81 -13.06 -12.48
C GLN A 53 -6.32 -13.14 -12.84
N LYS A 54 -5.82 -12.28 -13.73
CA LYS A 54 -4.39 -12.30 -14.11
C LYS A 54 -3.51 -11.79 -12.97
N GLU A 55 -3.97 -10.80 -12.21
CA GLU A 55 -3.30 -10.28 -11.03
C GLU A 55 -3.30 -11.31 -9.90
N GLN A 56 -4.44 -11.96 -9.63
CA GLN A 56 -4.53 -13.03 -8.64
C GLN A 56 -3.63 -14.22 -9.00
N ASN A 57 -3.66 -14.69 -10.26
CA ASN A 57 -2.79 -15.77 -10.73
C ASN A 57 -1.31 -15.39 -10.63
N LEU A 58 -0.96 -14.13 -10.92
CA LEU A 58 0.41 -13.66 -10.75
C LEU A 58 0.81 -13.68 -9.28
N LEU A 59 -0.01 -13.10 -8.39
CA LEU A 59 0.22 -13.08 -6.94
C LEU A 59 0.44 -14.49 -6.39
N GLU A 60 -0.43 -15.42 -6.76
CA GLU A 60 -0.33 -16.82 -6.37
C GLU A 60 0.97 -17.47 -6.88
N ALA A 61 1.35 -17.24 -8.15
CA ALA A 61 2.62 -17.73 -8.68
C ALA A 61 3.84 -17.16 -7.94
N ILE A 62 3.79 -15.88 -7.53
CA ILE A 62 4.84 -15.26 -6.71
C ILE A 62 4.96 -16.02 -5.39
N ILE A 63 3.85 -16.12 -4.65
CA ILE A 63 3.83 -16.74 -3.32
C ILE A 63 4.23 -18.20 -3.40
N ASN A 64 3.66 -18.97 -4.33
CA ASN A 64 3.96 -20.40 -4.45
C ASN A 64 5.43 -20.67 -4.82
N SER A 65 6.14 -19.72 -5.46
CA SER A 65 7.57 -19.86 -5.76
C SER A 65 8.49 -19.79 -4.53
N ILE A 66 8.00 -19.19 -3.43
CA ILE A 66 8.78 -18.96 -2.20
C ILE A 66 8.12 -19.58 -0.95
N SER A 67 6.86 -20.02 -1.04
CA SER A 67 6.10 -20.62 0.06
C SER A 67 6.57 -22.04 0.32
N SER A 68 6.78 -22.37 1.59
CA SER A 68 7.22 -23.71 2.01
C SER A 68 6.06 -24.68 2.13
N ASN A 69 4.93 -24.20 2.66
CA ASN A 69 3.76 -25.01 2.96
C ASN A 69 2.48 -24.40 2.35
N SER A 70 1.42 -25.21 2.29
CA SER A 70 0.07 -24.76 1.94
C SER A 70 -0.74 -24.47 3.22
N ARG A 71 -0.34 -23.44 3.96
CA ARG A 71 -1.12 -22.96 5.11
C ARG A 71 -2.28 -22.08 4.65
N GLU A 72 -3.26 -21.93 5.53
CA GLU A 72 -4.36 -20.99 5.35
C GLU A 72 -3.81 -19.56 5.17
N SER A 73 -4.54 -18.76 4.39
CA SER A 73 -4.21 -17.36 4.16
C SER A 73 -4.94 -16.46 5.15
N PHE A 74 -4.24 -15.44 5.64
CA PHE A 74 -4.78 -14.41 6.52
C PHE A 74 -4.78 -13.07 5.78
N THR A 75 -5.88 -12.33 5.84
CA THR A 75 -5.99 -11.00 5.22
C THR A 75 -6.44 -9.97 6.23
N GLY A 76 -6.13 -8.71 5.95
CA GLY A 76 -6.60 -7.61 6.77
C GLY A 76 -6.23 -6.25 6.20
N GLN A 77 -6.51 -5.24 7.00
CA GLN A 77 -6.34 -3.85 6.62
C GLN A 77 -5.76 -3.07 7.80
N LEU A 78 -4.96 -2.06 7.48
CA LEU A 78 -4.55 -1.02 8.39
C LEU A 78 -4.67 0.35 7.70
N VAL A 79 -4.85 1.39 8.50
CA VAL A 79 -4.77 2.77 8.03
C VAL A 79 -3.37 3.27 8.31
N CYS A 80 -2.64 3.63 7.26
CA CYS A 80 -1.31 4.22 7.36
C CYS A 80 -1.42 5.74 7.31
N HIS A 81 -0.70 6.42 8.19
CA HIS A 81 -0.60 7.88 8.17
C HIS A 81 0.79 8.29 7.69
N GLN A 82 0.85 9.29 6.81
CA GLN A 82 2.12 9.83 6.33
C GLN A 82 3.00 10.30 7.49
N GLY A 83 4.29 9.94 7.46
CA GLY A 83 5.27 10.34 8.48
C GLY A 83 5.13 9.64 9.83
N LYS A 84 4.18 8.71 10.00
CA LYS A 84 4.09 7.82 11.16
C LYS A 84 4.49 6.41 10.76
N GLN A 85 5.14 5.69 11.68
CA GLN A 85 5.41 4.27 11.52
C GLN A 85 4.14 3.48 11.77
N ALA A 86 3.73 2.69 10.78
CA ALA A 86 2.64 1.74 10.91
C ALA A 86 3.15 0.45 11.56
N LEU A 87 2.44 0.00 12.60
CA LEU A 87 2.77 -1.21 13.37
C LEU A 87 2.15 -2.44 12.71
N LEU A 88 2.72 -2.88 11.58
CA LEU A 88 2.30 -4.09 10.86
C LEU A 88 2.47 -5.33 11.72
N SER A 89 3.56 -5.42 12.50
CA SER A 89 3.87 -6.61 13.30
C SER A 89 2.78 -6.96 14.32
N LYS A 90 1.96 -5.98 14.73
CA LYS A 90 0.83 -6.17 15.65
C LYS A 90 -0.46 -6.61 14.96
N LYS A 91 -0.54 -6.50 13.63
CA LYS A 91 -1.75 -6.74 12.84
C LYS A 91 -1.70 -8.03 12.03
N VAL A 92 -0.50 -8.49 11.71
CA VAL A 92 -0.24 -9.73 10.98
C VAL A 92 -0.33 -10.93 11.93
N ASP A 93 -0.52 -12.11 11.37
CA ASP A 93 -0.53 -13.33 12.17
C ASP A 93 0.88 -13.58 12.72
N SER A 94 1.02 -13.41 14.04
CA SER A 94 2.27 -13.59 14.79
C SER A 94 2.54 -15.06 15.14
N SER A 95 1.71 -16.00 14.68
CA SER A 95 1.93 -17.43 14.91
C SER A 95 3.17 -17.96 14.19
N ASN A 96 3.65 -17.26 13.17
CA ASN A 96 4.81 -17.62 12.37
C ASN A 96 5.81 -16.46 12.26
N ASP A 97 7.10 -16.80 12.27
CA ASP A 97 8.16 -15.86 11.92
C ASP A 97 8.05 -15.47 10.44
N LEU A 98 7.80 -14.19 10.17
CA LEU A 98 7.76 -13.65 8.81
C LEU A 98 9.14 -13.80 8.15
N LYS A 99 9.18 -14.54 7.05
CA LYS A 99 10.37 -14.76 6.23
C LYS A 99 10.61 -13.58 5.29
N ILE A 100 9.54 -13.02 4.75
CA ILE A 100 9.61 -11.99 3.72
C ILE A 100 8.33 -11.15 3.65
N THR A 101 8.49 -9.85 3.45
CA THR A 101 7.41 -8.91 3.15
C THR A 101 7.61 -8.29 1.77
N ILE A 102 6.57 -8.24 0.94
CA ILE A 102 6.61 -7.64 -0.40
C ILE A 102 5.55 -6.54 -0.50
N ALA A 103 5.96 -5.34 -0.88
CA ALA A 103 5.04 -4.22 -1.08
C ALA A 103 4.74 -4.01 -2.56
N PHE A 104 3.50 -4.25 -2.99
CA PHE A 104 3.00 -4.03 -4.36
C PHE A 104 2.31 -2.66 -4.54
N LEU A 105 2.53 -1.75 -3.60
CA LEU A 105 2.01 -0.39 -3.59
C LEU A 105 3.16 0.60 -3.40
N ASN A 106 2.95 1.89 -3.72
CA ASN A 106 3.94 2.91 -3.41
C ASN A 106 3.90 3.22 -1.90
N VAL A 107 4.98 2.88 -1.21
CA VAL A 107 5.13 3.07 0.24
C VAL A 107 6.15 4.14 0.60
N GLU A 108 6.67 4.92 -0.35
CA GLU A 108 7.70 5.96 -0.11
C GLU A 108 7.29 6.98 0.97
N ARG A 109 5.99 7.16 1.18
CA ARG A 109 5.42 8.10 2.16
C ARG A 109 5.08 7.46 3.51
N PHE A 110 5.25 6.15 3.63
CA PHE A 110 4.89 5.37 4.81
C PHE A 110 6.13 4.63 5.32
N SER A 111 6.20 4.45 6.64
CA SER A 111 7.22 3.63 7.26
C SER A 111 6.54 2.47 7.96
N PHE A 112 7.13 1.28 7.85
CA PHE A 112 6.65 0.09 8.53
C PHE A 112 7.68 -0.33 9.58
N ASP A 113 7.25 -1.08 10.57
CA ASP A 113 8.10 -1.69 11.60
C ASP A 113 8.74 -3.03 11.15
N ILE A 114 8.48 -3.45 9.91
CA ILE A 114 9.01 -4.67 9.30
C ILE A 114 9.72 -4.32 8.00
N ASP A 115 10.86 -4.96 7.74
CA ASP A 115 11.56 -4.87 6.46
C ASP A 115 10.70 -5.40 5.31
N TYR A 116 10.78 -4.74 4.16
CA TYR A 116 10.01 -5.11 2.97
C TYR A 116 10.80 -4.94 1.69
N ILE A 117 10.46 -5.75 0.70
CA ILE A 117 10.92 -5.60 -0.67
C ILE A 117 9.92 -4.74 -1.42
N GLN A 118 10.37 -3.58 -1.89
CA GLN A 118 9.56 -2.77 -2.80
C GLN A 118 9.44 -3.43 -4.17
N SER A 119 8.19 -3.60 -4.62
CA SER A 119 7.82 -4.14 -5.93
C SER A 119 6.96 -3.13 -6.72
N PRO A 120 7.01 -3.17 -8.06
CA PRO A 120 5.96 -2.58 -8.89
C PRO A 120 4.60 -3.22 -8.61
N SER A 121 3.51 -2.57 -9.05
CA SER A 121 2.16 -3.13 -8.90
C SER A 121 2.00 -4.43 -9.71
N LEU A 122 1.06 -5.29 -9.30
CA LEU A 122 0.74 -6.52 -10.05
C LEU A 122 0.32 -6.19 -11.49
N LEU A 123 -0.48 -5.13 -11.66
CA LEU A 123 -0.92 -4.65 -12.97
C LEU A 123 0.25 -4.24 -13.88
N ASP A 124 1.22 -3.49 -13.34
CA ASP A 124 2.38 -3.05 -14.13
C ASP A 124 3.28 -4.22 -14.51
N MET A 125 3.47 -5.17 -13.60
CA MET A 125 4.19 -6.40 -13.90
C MET A 125 3.50 -7.24 -14.98
N ILE A 126 2.17 -7.25 -15.05
CA ILE A 126 1.46 -7.96 -16.14
C ILE A 126 1.74 -7.31 -17.49
N LYS A 127 1.87 -5.98 -17.52
CA LYS A 127 2.13 -5.21 -18.74
C LYS A 127 3.59 -5.29 -19.19
N ASP A 128 4.52 -5.32 -18.25
CA ASP A 128 5.96 -5.32 -18.52
C ASP A 128 6.67 -6.52 -17.87
N THR A 129 7.25 -7.36 -18.72
CA THR A 129 7.94 -8.59 -18.30
C THR A 129 9.30 -8.31 -17.65
N GLU A 130 9.95 -7.17 -17.94
CA GLU A 130 11.23 -6.80 -17.30
C GLU A 130 11.05 -6.52 -15.80
N LEU A 131 9.91 -5.93 -15.41
CA LEU A 131 9.58 -5.68 -14.01
C LEU A 131 9.47 -6.98 -13.21
N LYS A 132 8.95 -8.05 -13.81
CA LYS A 132 8.90 -9.38 -13.18
C LYS A 132 10.29 -9.95 -12.93
N LYS A 133 11.21 -9.82 -13.89
CA LYS A 133 12.60 -10.33 -13.77
C LYS A 133 13.35 -9.66 -12.62
N ASN A 134 13.14 -8.36 -12.43
CA ASN A 134 13.73 -7.62 -11.33
C ASN A 134 13.27 -8.17 -9.98
N LEU A 135 11.95 -8.31 -9.79
CA LEU A 135 11.41 -8.91 -8.57
C LEU A 135 11.96 -10.33 -8.35
N TRP A 136 12.03 -11.16 -9.41
CA TRP A 136 12.49 -12.55 -9.28
C TRP A 136 13.94 -12.62 -8.81
N SER A 137 14.79 -11.71 -9.28
CA SER A 137 16.18 -11.65 -8.84
C SER A 137 16.30 -11.34 -7.35
N LYS A 138 15.39 -10.52 -6.80
CA LYS A 138 15.32 -10.24 -5.35
C LYS A 138 14.74 -11.42 -4.56
N LEU A 139 13.85 -12.21 -5.16
CA LEU A 139 13.23 -13.36 -4.51
C LEU A 139 14.08 -14.63 -4.54
N LYS A 140 15.09 -14.72 -5.42
CA LYS A 140 16.01 -15.89 -5.52
C LYS A 140 16.50 -16.44 -4.18
N PRO A 141 16.98 -15.63 -3.21
CA PRO A 141 17.46 -16.16 -1.93
C PRO A 141 16.38 -16.83 -1.06
N PHE A 142 15.11 -16.61 -1.39
CA PHE A 142 13.97 -17.13 -0.64
C PHE A 142 13.27 -18.30 -1.33
N GLN A 143 13.64 -18.59 -2.58
CA GLN A 143 13.13 -19.71 -3.35
C GLN A 143 13.58 -21.03 -2.71
N LYS A 144 12.78 -22.08 -2.92
CA LYS A 144 13.17 -23.44 -2.53
C LYS A 144 14.31 -23.90 -3.44
N ASP A 145 15.33 -24.51 -2.85
CA ASP A 145 16.28 -25.36 -3.56
C ASP A 145 15.59 -26.64 -4.07
#